data_AF-A0A1J3JH86-F1
#
_entry.id   AF-A0A1J3JH86-F1
#
_cell.length_a   1.000
_cell.length_b   1.000
_cell.length_c   1.000
_cell.angle_alpha   90.00
_cell.angle_beta   90.00
_cell.angle_gamma   90.00
#
_symmetry.space_group_name_H-M   'P 1'
#
loop_
_entity.id
_entity.type
_entity.pdbx_description
1 polymer ?
#
loop_
_entity_poly.entity_id
_entity_poly.type
_entity_poly.pdbx_seq_one_letter_code
_entity_poly.pdbx_strand_id
1 'polypeptide(L)'
;AYSGHGTHIATIAGGSYVPNTSYKGLARGTVRGGAPRARIAVYKTCWYHDGLEAYICSSADILKAIDEAIHDGVDIMSLSLGYEPLFQETDVRDGISTGAFHAVLNGITVVCAAGNAGP
;
A
#
# COMPACT_ATOMS: atom_id res chain seq x y z
N ALA A 1 6.46 -16.17 8.20
CA ALA A 1 6.52 -16.17 6.72
C ALA A 1 6.48 -14.73 6.20
N TYR A 2 6.95 -14.45 4.98
CA TYR A 2 6.87 -13.12 4.37
C TYR A 2 5.76 -13.12 3.31
N SER A 3 4.89 -12.09 3.30
CA SER A 3 3.69 -12.05 2.44
C SER A 3 3.99 -11.84 0.94
N GLY A 4 5.06 -11.10 0.61
CA GLY A 4 5.35 -10.69 -0.78
C GLY A 4 4.43 -9.61 -1.36
N HIS A 5 3.27 -9.36 -0.73
CA HIS A 5 2.27 -8.36 -1.12
C HIS A 5 2.88 -6.97 -1.38
N GLY A 6 3.64 -6.44 -0.41
CA GLY A 6 4.28 -5.12 -0.55
C GLY A 6 5.28 -5.05 -1.70
N THR A 7 6.10 -6.10 -1.90
CA THR A 7 7.07 -6.16 -3.01
C THR A 7 6.35 -6.14 -4.36
N HIS A 8 5.23 -6.86 -4.48
CA HIS A 8 4.43 -6.90 -5.71
C HIS A 8 3.85 -5.52 -6.06
N ILE A 9 3.26 -4.83 -5.09
CA ILE A 9 2.67 -3.49 -5.27
C ILE A 9 3.75 -2.45 -5.62
N ALA A 10 4.85 -2.42 -4.85
CA ALA A 10 5.96 -1.52 -5.10
C ALA A 10 6.52 -1.69 -6.52
N THR A 11 6.62 -2.94 -7.00
CA THR A 11 7.07 -3.25 -8.36
C THR A 11 6.09 -2.75 -9.42
N ILE A 12 4.77 -2.89 -9.22
CA ILE A 12 3.75 -2.35 -10.14
C ILE A 12 3.82 -0.82 -10.22
N ALA A 13 4.03 -0.13 -9.10
CA ALA A 13 4.09 1.33 -9.07
C ALA A 13 5.39 1.87 -9.69
N GLY A 14 6.55 1.44 -9.18
CA GLY A 14 7.85 2.05 -9.49
C GLY A 14 8.97 1.06 -9.81
N GLY A 15 8.67 -0.21 -10.09
CA GLY A 15 9.67 -1.21 -10.40
C GLY A 15 10.57 -0.82 -11.58
N SER A 16 11.88 -1.01 -11.42
CA SER A 16 12.85 -0.82 -12.51
C SER A 16 12.68 -1.86 -13.62
N TYR A 17 13.34 -1.63 -14.76
CA TYR A 17 13.33 -2.58 -15.87
C TYR A 17 14.07 -3.87 -15.50
N VAL A 18 13.36 -5.00 -15.54
CA VAL A 18 13.95 -6.33 -15.33
C VAL A 18 13.67 -7.21 -16.55
N PRO A 19 14.68 -7.49 -17.40
CA PRO A 19 14.49 -8.32 -18.59
C PRO A 19 14.38 -9.80 -18.24
N ASN A 20 13.90 -10.61 -19.19
CA ASN A 20 13.84 -12.08 -19.12
C ASN A 20 13.06 -12.62 -17.90
N THR A 21 12.06 -11.91 -17.43
CA THR A 21 11.18 -12.33 -16.32
C THR A 21 10.00 -13.14 -16.83
N SER A 22 9.56 -14.11 -16.03
CA SER A 22 8.31 -14.88 -16.26
C SER A 22 7.81 -15.48 -14.95
N TYR A 23 6.52 -15.81 -14.88
CA TYR A 23 5.97 -16.64 -13.80
C TYR A 23 5.83 -18.08 -14.30
N LYS A 24 6.77 -18.96 -13.93
CA LYS A 24 6.80 -20.36 -14.38
C LYS A 24 6.67 -20.51 -15.92
N GLY A 25 7.27 -19.60 -16.68
CA GLY A 25 7.20 -19.56 -18.15
C GLY A 25 6.03 -18.74 -18.73
N LEU A 26 5.06 -18.33 -17.92
CA LEU A 26 3.96 -17.45 -18.34
C LEU A 26 4.38 -15.98 -18.34
N ALA A 27 3.74 -15.19 -19.22
CA ALA A 27 3.95 -13.74 -19.36
C ALA A 27 5.44 -13.34 -19.51
N ARG A 28 6.18 -14.08 -20.35
CA ARG A 28 7.62 -13.82 -20.55
C ARG A 28 7.85 -12.46 -21.19
N GLY A 29 8.70 -11.64 -20.58
CA GLY A 29 9.02 -10.31 -21.09
C GLY A 29 9.94 -9.52 -20.17
N THR A 30 9.87 -8.18 -20.30
CA THR A 30 10.54 -7.25 -19.38
C THR A 30 9.49 -6.65 -18.44
N VAL A 31 9.64 -6.86 -17.14
CA VAL A 31 8.79 -6.22 -16.12
C VAL A 31 9.27 -4.80 -15.86
N ARG A 32 8.33 -3.88 -15.66
CA ARG A 32 8.57 -2.50 -15.17
C ARG A 32 7.31 -1.97 -14.47
N GLY A 33 7.48 -1.03 -13.55
CA GLY A 33 6.36 -0.32 -12.94
C GLY A 33 5.78 0.79 -13.83
N GLY A 34 4.70 1.42 -13.39
CA GLY A 34 4.10 2.59 -14.05
C GLY A 34 5.09 3.74 -14.22
N ALA A 35 5.91 4.00 -13.19
CA ALA A 35 6.95 5.03 -13.16
C ALA A 35 8.34 4.45 -12.77
N PRO A 36 9.09 3.80 -13.70
CA PRO A 36 10.32 3.06 -13.37
C PRO A 36 11.49 3.88 -12.82
N ARG A 37 11.41 5.21 -12.88
CA ARG A 37 12.43 6.14 -12.40
C ARG A 37 12.01 6.86 -11.11
N ALA A 38 10.80 6.59 -10.60
CA ALA A 38 10.36 7.11 -9.32
C ALA A 38 11.19 6.48 -8.19
N ARG A 39 11.36 7.21 -7.09
CA ARG A 39 11.93 6.66 -5.86
C ARG A 39 10.81 5.99 -5.07
N ILE A 40 11.12 4.87 -4.43
CA ILE A 40 10.16 4.15 -3.58
C ILE A 40 10.62 4.27 -2.13
N ALA A 41 9.79 4.87 -1.28
CA ALA A 41 9.88 4.78 0.16
C ALA A 41 8.86 3.73 0.65
N VAL A 42 9.29 2.81 1.53
CA VAL A 42 8.46 1.70 1.99
C VAL A 42 8.16 1.85 3.48
N TYR A 43 6.87 2.01 3.80
CA TYR A 43 6.37 2.06 5.17
C TYR A 43 5.57 0.78 5.45
N LYS A 44 6.15 -0.13 6.23
CA LYS A 44 5.54 -1.45 6.49
C LYS A 44 4.58 -1.38 7.68
N THR A 45 3.29 -1.55 7.42
CA THR A 45 2.23 -1.48 8.45
C THR A 45 1.59 -2.82 8.77
N CYS A 46 1.80 -3.83 7.94
CA CYS A 46 1.18 -5.14 8.09
C CYS A 46 2.17 -6.19 8.59
N TRP A 47 1.75 -6.93 9.61
CA TRP A 47 2.57 -7.92 10.30
C TRP A 47 1.82 -9.24 10.43
N TYR A 48 2.55 -10.35 10.38
CA TYR A 48 1.96 -11.66 10.66
C TYR A 48 1.70 -11.76 12.16
N HIS A 49 0.49 -12.12 12.54
CA HIS A 49 0.07 -12.25 13.92
C HIS A 49 -0.21 -13.71 14.26
N ASP A 50 0.67 -14.33 15.06
CA ASP A 50 0.62 -15.76 15.34
C ASP A 50 -0.71 -16.21 15.95
N GLY A 51 -1.28 -15.43 16.88
CA GLY A 51 -2.54 -15.79 17.54
C GLY A 51 -3.79 -15.70 16.67
N LEU A 52 -3.70 -15.08 15.49
CA LEU A 52 -4.82 -14.95 14.55
C LEU A 52 -4.52 -15.64 13.20
N GLU A 53 -3.34 -16.24 13.07
CA GLU A 53 -2.83 -16.90 11.85
C GLU A 53 -3.02 -16.06 10.57
N ALA A 54 -2.93 -14.73 10.69
CA ALA A 54 -3.24 -13.79 9.63
C ALA A 54 -2.29 -12.60 9.61
N TYR A 55 -2.21 -11.90 8.47
CA TYR A 55 -1.56 -10.60 8.39
C TYR A 55 -2.54 -9.52 8.82
N ILE A 56 -2.11 -8.67 9.75
CA ILE A 56 -2.92 -7.59 10.31
C ILE A 56 -2.16 -6.28 10.13
N CYS A 57 -2.89 -5.26 9.70
CA CYS A 57 -2.40 -3.90 9.59
C CYS A 57 -3.18 -3.06 10.62
N SER A 58 -2.56 -2.75 11.75
CA SER A 58 -3.28 -2.02 12.82
C SER A 58 -3.51 -0.56 12.41
N SER A 59 -4.61 0.06 12.85
CA SER A 59 -4.86 1.48 12.58
C SER A 59 -3.73 2.37 13.14
N ALA A 60 -3.10 1.97 14.25
CA ALA A 60 -1.96 2.69 14.83
C ALA A 60 -0.73 2.66 13.91
N ASP A 61 -0.38 1.49 13.37
CA ASP A 61 0.74 1.36 12.43
C ASP A 61 0.48 2.13 11.13
N ILE A 62 -0.76 2.07 10.62
CA ILE A 62 -1.19 2.79 9.42
C ILE A 62 -1.06 4.31 9.63
N LEU A 63 -1.62 4.84 10.73
CA LEU A 63 -1.53 6.26 11.03
C LEU A 63 -0.08 6.70 11.21
N LYS A 64 0.75 5.90 11.88
CA LYS A 64 2.16 6.26 12.06
C LYS A 64 2.94 6.25 10.74
N ALA A 65 2.66 5.28 9.86
CA ALA A 65 3.28 5.23 8.54
C ALA A 65 2.88 6.42 7.66
N ILE A 66 1.61 6.83 7.70
CA ILE A 66 1.15 8.00 6.94
C ILE A 66 1.76 9.28 7.51
N ASP A 67 1.81 9.44 8.83
CA ASP A 67 2.47 10.56 9.52
C ASP A 67 3.95 10.70 9.11
N GLU A 68 4.70 9.59 9.15
CA GLU A 68 6.11 9.58 8.70
C GLU A 68 6.24 9.85 7.20
N ALA A 69 5.35 9.32 6.35
CA ALA A 69 5.39 9.59 4.92
C ALA A 69 5.08 11.06 4.58
N ILE A 70 4.19 11.71 5.33
CA ILE A 70 3.96 13.16 5.23
C ILE A 70 5.23 13.91 5.66
N HIS A 71 5.82 13.56 6.80
CA HIS A 71 7.03 14.18 7.32
C HIS A 71 8.21 14.06 6.32
N ASP A 72 8.37 12.89 5.71
CA ASP A 72 9.42 12.62 4.72
C ASP A 72 9.18 13.33 3.37
N GLY A 73 7.99 13.90 3.17
CA GLY A 73 7.65 14.69 1.99
C GLY A 73 7.47 13.84 0.72
N VAL A 74 6.79 12.69 0.82
CA VAL A 74 6.48 11.87 -0.36
C VAL A 74 5.49 12.59 -1.29
N ASP A 75 5.62 12.40 -2.60
CA ASP A 75 4.74 13.05 -3.58
C ASP A 75 3.37 12.34 -3.73
N ILE A 76 3.35 11.02 -3.57
CA ILE A 76 2.17 10.16 -3.75
C ILE A 76 2.26 8.95 -2.83
N MET A 77 1.13 8.55 -2.25
CA MET A 77 1.00 7.33 -1.45
C MET A 77 0.15 6.29 -2.18
N SER A 78 0.64 5.05 -2.24
CA SER A 78 -0.09 3.90 -2.80
C SER A 78 -0.42 2.92 -1.68
N LEU A 79 -1.69 2.87 -1.28
CA LEU A 79 -2.18 2.05 -0.16
C LEU A 79 -3.09 0.93 -0.67
N SER A 80 -2.54 -0.26 -0.87
CA SER A 80 -3.35 -1.47 -1.13
C SER A 80 -3.76 -2.11 0.19
N LEU A 81 -4.43 -1.32 1.03
CA LEU A 81 -4.97 -1.72 2.33
C LEU A 81 -6.47 -1.45 2.30
N GLY A 82 -7.21 -2.14 3.15
CA GLY A 82 -8.64 -1.94 3.28
C GLY A 82 -9.13 -2.39 4.63
N TYR A 83 -10.17 -1.72 5.10
CA TYR A 83 -11.00 -2.12 6.22
C TYR A 83 -12.43 -2.17 5.71
N GLU A 84 -13.27 -3.04 6.28
CA GLU A 84 -14.70 -3.13 5.95
C GLU A 84 -15.57 -2.56 7.09
N PRO A 85 -15.66 -1.22 7.24
CA PRO A 85 -16.66 -0.59 8.10
C PRO A 85 -18.07 -0.76 7.54
N LEU A 86 -19.06 -0.80 8.44
CA LEU A 86 -20.47 -0.65 8.09
C LEU A 86 -20.79 0.75 7.54
N PHE A 87 -20.01 1.78 7.92
CA PHE A 87 -20.15 3.17 7.49
C PHE A 87 -18.75 3.79 7.32
N GLN A 88 -18.15 3.69 6.12
CA GLN A 88 -16.73 4.04 5.96
C GLN A 88 -16.45 5.53 6.13
N GLU A 89 -17.39 6.38 5.75
CA GLU A 89 -17.25 7.83 5.76
C GLU A 89 -17.35 8.44 7.17
N THR A 90 -17.90 7.69 8.13
CA THR A 90 -18.14 8.17 9.51
C THR A 90 -17.46 7.32 10.58
N ASP A 91 -16.80 6.22 10.19
CA ASP A 91 -16.08 5.39 11.15
C ASP A 91 -14.75 6.04 11.54
N VAL A 92 -14.74 6.70 12.69
CA VAL A 92 -13.55 7.32 13.29
C VAL A 92 -12.43 6.31 13.61
N ARG A 93 -12.70 5.00 13.54
CA ARG A 93 -11.68 3.95 13.71
C ARG A 93 -10.92 3.67 12.42
N ASP A 94 -11.40 4.20 11.28
CA ASP A 94 -10.70 4.09 10.00
C ASP A 94 -9.47 5.00 9.98
N GLY A 95 -8.33 4.41 10.30
CA GLY A 95 -7.03 5.08 10.24
C GLY A 95 -6.60 5.44 8.82
N ILE A 96 -7.13 4.76 7.78
CA ILE A 96 -6.81 5.07 6.38
C ILE A 96 -7.46 6.40 6.01
N SER A 97 -8.77 6.56 6.22
CA SER A 97 -9.48 7.81 5.90
C SER A 97 -8.93 9.01 6.68
N THR A 98 -8.67 8.84 7.98
CA THR A 98 -8.10 9.91 8.83
C THR A 98 -6.70 10.32 8.34
N GLY A 99 -5.80 9.35 8.11
CA GLY A 99 -4.46 9.64 7.61
C GLY A 99 -4.46 10.22 6.20
N ALA A 100 -5.30 9.69 5.31
CA ALA A 100 -5.43 10.18 3.95
C ALA A 100 -5.91 11.63 3.89
N PHE A 101 -6.86 12.01 4.75
CA PHE A 101 -7.32 13.39 4.88
C PHE A 101 -6.14 14.33 5.21
N HIS A 102 -5.29 13.96 6.18
CA HIS A 102 -4.11 14.74 6.54
C HIS A 102 -3.06 14.79 5.40
N ALA A 103 -2.84 13.69 4.68
CA ALA A 103 -1.94 13.66 3.54
C ALA A 103 -2.41 14.59 2.41
N VAL A 104 -3.71 14.55 2.08
CA VAL A 104 -4.32 15.42 1.07
C VAL A 104 -4.24 16.89 1.47
N LEU A 105 -4.44 17.23 2.75
CA LEU A 105 -4.24 18.60 3.26
C LEU A 105 -2.79 19.09 3.09
N ASN A 106 -1.82 18.18 3.05
CA ASN A 106 -0.41 18.48 2.78
C ASN A 106 -0.05 18.39 1.29
N GLY A 107 -1.03 18.29 0.39
CA GLY A 107 -0.81 18.24 -1.06
C GLY A 107 -0.35 16.88 -1.60
N ILE A 108 -0.42 15.82 -0.78
CA ILE A 108 0.01 14.47 -1.14
C ILE A 108 -1.20 13.68 -1.66
N THR A 109 -1.11 13.15 -2.88
CA THR A 109 -2.17 12.31 -3.44
C THR A 109 -2.14 10.92 -2.81
N VAL A 110 -3.30 10.40 -2.41
CA VAL A 110 -3.42 9.04 -1.85
C VAL A 110 -4.26 8.19 -2.79
N VAL A 111 -3.71 7.05 -3.22
CA VAL A 111 -4.38 6.06 -4.07
C VAL A 111 -4.65 4.81 -3.25
N CYS A 112 -5.92 4.49 -3.02
CA CYS A 112 -6.36 3.34 -2.23
C CYS A 112 -7.06 2.28 -3.08
N ALA A 113 -6.98 1.02 -2.65
CA ALA A 113 -7.82 -0.05 -3.21
C ALA A 113 -9.27 0.09 -2.72
N ALA A 114 -10.24 -0.27 -3.56
CA ALA A 114 -11.67 -0.21 -3.21
C ALA A 114 -12.15 -1.41 -2.36
N GLY A 115 -11.30 -2.42 -2.15
CA GLY A 115 -11.68 -3.70 -1.56
C GLY A 115 -12.12 -4.73 -2.60
N ASN A 116 -12.24 -5.99 -2.17
CA ASN A 116 -12.55 -7.14 -3.03
C ASN A 116 -13.87 -7.84 -2.63
N ALA A 117 -14.72 -7.19 -1.83
CA ALA A 117 -15.99 -7.71 -1.35
C ALA A 117 -17.20 -7.30 -2.20
N GLY A 118 -16.96 -6.64 -3.34
CA GLY A 118 -17.98 -6.47 -4.37
C GLY A 118 -18.39 -7.80 -5.00
N PRO A 119 -19.23 -7.79 -6.04
CA PRO A 119 -19.21 -8.87 -7.02
C PRO A 119 -17.83 -9.00 -7.69
#